data_AF-D3PDK8-F1
#
_entry.id   AF-D3PDK8-F1
#
_cell.length_a   1.000
_cell.length_b   1.000
_cell.length_c   1.000
_cell.angle_alpha   90.00
_cell.angle_beta   90.00
_cell.angle_gamma   90.00
#
_symmetry.space_group_name_H-M   'P 1'
#
loop_
_entity.id
_entity.type
_entity.pdbx_description
1 polymer ?
#
loop_
_entity_poly.entity_id
_entity_poly.type
_entity_poly.pdbx_seq_one_letter_code
_entity_poly.pdbx_strand_id
1 'polypeptide(L)'
;MDIWHLTNKITLKFYDQKLESEYLIFSNIRQLMQVRFALFSGIILYILFGFLDYYLYPDIYSYLLKIRFIYVVPILFILFIFLYSKFAYKVLQEINLLIVIIAGMGIVEMIRFLQVNGYKDNIYFSGLILVFFYAYTYLGLRFKYALFSSLIIILAYEFVSIKLTKIPLKNLVANNYFFISTNLLGVFVGYFQELNSRKYFLLLKELEKEKEKLEKSNVKLSEMVHLDGLTGIGNKRYLLENLEKLWQLHKDQNIISVLMIDVDFFKNYNDTYGHIAGDECLKKISSTIMEVVRSEKDIVGRFGGEEFMVILPYADEVTAFKIAERIRKKIEQLKIEHISSKVSNVVTVSIGLATTIPHNDNYEKLVECADKALYTAKNLGRNRVEVYH
;
A
#
# COMPACT_ATOMS: atom_id res chain seq x y z
N MET A 1 17.93 1.92 11.03
CA MET A 1 19.24 2.23 10.40
C MET A 1 19.69 3.65 10.74
N ASP A 2 20.97 3.88 11.04
CA ASP A 2 21.50 5.25 11.17
C ASP A 2 21.66 5.89 9.78
N ILE A 3 20.93 6.99 9.53
CA ILE A 3 20.89 7.70 8.25
C ILE A 3 22.27 8.21 7.81
N TRP A 4 23.18 8.43 8.76
CA TRP A 4 24.51 8.95 8.49
C TRP A 4 25.41 8.01 7.69
N HIS A 5 25.11 6.71 7.65
CA HIS A 5 25.82 5.78 6.77
C HIS A 5 25.37 5.87 5.30
N LEU A 6 24.16 6.41 5.07
CA LEU A 6 23.54 6.46 3.74
C LEU A 6 23.62 7.84 3.10
N THR A 7 23.87 8.89 3.90
CA THR A 7 23.87 10.29 3.44
C THR A 7 25.16 11.01 3.76
N ASN A 8 25.52 11.97 2.91
CA ASN A 8 26.55 12.94 3.24
C ASN A 8 26.05 13.91 4.34
N LYS A 9 26.81 14.07 5.43
CA LYS A 9 26.39 14.85 6.60
C LYS A 9 26.11 16.33 6.32
N ILE A 10 26.75 16.92 5.32
CA ILE A 10 26.61 18.35 5.01
C ILE A 10 25.48 18.56 3.99
N THR A 11 25.47 17.75 2.94
CA THR A 11 24.54 17.95 1.82
C THR A 11 23.23 17.18 1.96
N LEU A 12 23.16 16.23 2.90
CA LEU A 12 22.07 15.28 3.14
C LEU A 12 21.74 14.35 1.96
N LYS A 13 22.44 14.48 0.83
CA LYS A 13 22.25 13.63 -0.34
C LYS A 13 22.60 12.17 -0.02
N PHE A 14 21.76 11.24 -0.45
CA PHE A 14 22.07 9.82 -0.39
C PHE A 14 23.27 9.50 -1.31
N TYR A 15 24.15 8.60 -0.86
CA TYR A 15 25.28 8.12 -1.68
C TYR A 15 24.77 7.29 -2.88
N ASP A 16 23.71 6.51 -2.68
CA ASP A 16 23.02 5.78 -3.74
C ASP A 16 22.15 6.74 -4.58
N GLN A 17 22.47 6.83 -5.87
CA GLN A 17 21.77 7.71 -6.81
C GLN A 17 20.33 7.29 -7.08
N LYS A 18 20.02 5.99 -7.05
CA LYS A 18 18.66 5.48 -7.23
C LYS A 18 17.83 5.86 -6.02
N LEU A 19 18.36 5.64 -4.82
CA LEU A 19 17.70 6.01 -3.57
C LEU A 19 17.46 7.52 -3.48
N GLU A 20 18.44 8.33 -3.90
CA GLU A 20 18.27 9.78 -4.00
C GLU A 20 17.13 10.13 -4.95
N SER A 21 17.13 9.60 -6.17
CA SER A 21 16.11 9.90 -7.18
C SER A 21 14.70 9.56 -6.70
N GLU A 22 14.54 8.40 -6.04
CA GLU A 22 13.27 7.99 -5.45
C GLU A 22 12.84 8.93 -4.31
N TYR A 23 13.76 9.33 -3.43
CA TYR A 23 13.47 10.32 -2.38
C TYR A 23 13.04 11.67 -2.97
N LEU A 24 13.72 12.14 -4.02
CA LEU A 24 13.43 13.43 -4.65
C LEU A 24 12.00 13.46 -5.21
N ILE A 25 11.60 12.39 -5.91
CA ILE A 25 10.25 12.23 -6.46
C ILE A 25 9.23 12.14 -5.32
N PHE A 26 9.47 11.27 -4.35
CA PHE A 26 8.61 11.08 -3.18
C PHE A 26 8.37 12.40 -2.44
N SER A 27 9.45 13.12 -2.11
CA SER A 27 9.42 14.38 -1.38
C SER A 27 8.67 15.44 -2.15
N ASN A 28 8.92 15.59 -3.45
CA ASN A 28 8.28 16.63 -4.26
C ASN A 28 6.79 16.37 -4.43
N ILE A 29 6.39 15.12 -4.69
CA ILE A 29 4.96 14.77 -4.84
C ILE A 29 4.21 15.07 -3.53
N ARG A 30 4.77 14.69 -2.38
CA ARG A 30 4.13 14.92 -1.08
C ARG A 30 4.02 16.41 -0.74
N GLN A 31 5.03 17.21 -1.10
CA GLN A 31 5.06 18.64 -0.80
C GLN A 31 4.12 19.46 -1.68
N LEU A 32 3.67 18.97 -2.84
CA LEU A 32 2.84 19.75 -3.77
C LEU A 32 1.61 20.40 -3.10
N MET A 33 0.90 19.66 -2.25
CA MET A 33 -0.28 20.19 -1.56
C MET A 33 0.11 21.33 -0.60
N GLN A 34 1.17 21.14 0.18
CA GLN A 34 1.72 22.17 1.06
C GLN A 34 2.14 23.41 0.26
N VAL A 35 2.88 23.24 -0.85
CA VAL A 35 3.35 24.36 -1.68
C VAL A 35 2.19 25.15 -2.25
N ARG A 36 1.13 24.47 -2.74
CA ARG A 36 -0.07 25.14 -3.26
C ARG A 36 -0.74 25.97 -2.17
N PHE A 37 -0.95 25.40 -1.00
CA PHE A 37 -1.56 26.11 0.13
C PHE A 37 -0.68 27.26 0.62
N ALA A 38 0.63 27.04 0.73
CA ALA A 38 1.59 28.06 1.11
C ALA A 38 1.55 29.22 0.12
N LEU A 39 1.69 28.96 -1.19
CA LEU A 39 1.68 30.01 -2.21
C LEU A 39 0.35 30.77 -2.25
N PHE A 40 -0.79 30.07 -2.16
CA PHE A 40 -2.09 30.71 -2.10
C PHE A 40 -2.21 31.66 -0.90
N SER A 41 -1.89 31.18 0.31
CA SER A 41 -1.91 32.00 1.52
C SER A 41 -0.86 33.12 1.48
N GLY A 42 0.31 32.88 0.88
CA GLY A 42 1.36 33.88 0.66
C GLY A 42 0.91 35.00 -0.29
N ILE A 43 0.21 34.68 -1.38
CA ILE A 43 -0.39 35.67 -2.29
C ILE A 43 -1.41 36.52 -1.53
N ILE A 44 -2.32 35.90 -0.77
CA ILE A 44 -3.30 36.63 0.05
C ILE A 44 -2.60 37.57 1.03
N LEU A 45 -1.62 37.07 1.77
CA LEU A 45 -0.87 37.88 2.73
C LEU A 45 -0.17 39.06 2.03
N TYR A 46 0.45 38.82 0.87
CA TYR A 46 1.14 39.85 0.09
C TYR A 46 0.18 40.94 -0.42
N ILE A 47 -1.06 40.56 -0.77
CA ILE A 47 -2.16 41.46 -1.14
C ILE A 47 -2.63 42.29 0.05
N LEU A 48 -2.80 41.66 1.23
CA LEU A 48 -3.25 42.34 2.44
C LEU A 48 -2.27 43.43 2.90
N PHE A 49 -0.96 43.23 2.68
CA PHE A 49 0.03 44.29 2.92
C PHE A 49 -0.19 45.55 2.05
N GLY A 50 -0.96 45.49 0.97
CA GLY A 50 -1.37 46.66 0.20
C GLY A 50 -2.23 47.65 1.00
N PHE A 51 -3.02 47.18 1.97
CA PHE A 51 -3.74 48.08 2.90
C PHE A 51 -2.78 48.85 3.80
N LEU A 52 -1.70 48.20 4.23
CA LEU A 52 -0.66 48.84 5.03
C LEU A 52 0.07 49.91 4.21
N ASP A 53 0.34 49.65 2.92
CA ASP A 53 0.95 50.64 2.02
C ASP A 53 0.10 51.92 1.93
N TYR A 54 -1.23 51.79 1.82
CA TYR A 54 -2.16 52.92 1.79
C TYR A 54 -2.11 53.74 3.09
N TYR A 55 -2.05 53.06 4.24
CA TYR A 55 -2.00 53.72 5.55
C TYR A 55 -0.66 54.44 5.80
N LEU A 56 0.46 53.81 5.43
CA LEU A 56 1.79 54.35 5.71
C LEU A 56 2.23 55.43 4.72
N TYR A 57 1.89 55.27 3.44
CA TYR A 57 2.42 56.12 2.36
C TYR A 57 1.32 56.60 1.40
N PRO A 58 0.30 57.34 1.88
CA PRO A 58 -0.85 57.75 1.08
C PRO A 58 -0.49 58.60 -0.15
N ASP A 59 0.64 59.31 -0.15
CA ASP A 59 1.04 60.16 -1.27
C ASP A 59 1.63 59.38 -2.47
N ILE A 60 2.18 58.19 -2.20
CA ILE A 60 2.90 57.38 -3.20
C ILE A 60 2.37 55.94 -3.32
N TYR A 61 1.28 55.62 -2.62
CA TYR A 61 0.71 54.26 -2.55
C TYR A 61 0.41 53.69 -3.94
N SER A 62 0.00 54.53 -4.89
CA SER A 62 -0.33 54.10 -6.26
C SER A 62 0.82 53.38 -6.95
N TYR A 63 2.07 53.79 -6.69
CA TYR A 63 3.25 53.12 -7.24
C TYR A 63 3.55 51.80 -6.53
N LEU A 64 3.40 51.77 -5.20
CA LEU A 64 3.56 50.54 -4.41
C LEU A 64 2.54 49.47 -4.84
N LEU A 65 1.29 49.86 -5.10
CA LEU A 65 0.28 48.98 -5.67
C LEU A 65 0.66 48.46 -7.06
N LYS A 66 1.30 49.28 -7.92
CA LYS A 66 1.80 48.80 -9.22
C LYS A 66 2.85 47.70 -9.02
N ILE A 67 3.80 47.88 -8.10
CA ILE A 67 4.78 46.82 -7.77
C ILE A 67 4.07 45.52 -7.38
N ARG A 68 3.10 45.59 -6.47
CA ARG A 68 2.41 44.39 -6.00
C ARG A 68 1.52 43.76 -7.07
N PHE A 69 0.56 44.51 -7.59
CA PHE A 69 -0.56 43.97 -8.35
C PHE A 69 -0.29 43.87 -9.86
N ILE A 70 0.68 44.61 -10.40
CA ILE A 70 1.03 44.53 -11.82
C ILE A 70 2.25 43.64 -12.03
N TYR A 71 3.27 43.72 -11.16
CA TYR A 71 4.51 42.98 -11.37
C TYR A 71 4.59 41.69 -10.55
N VAL A 72 4.32 41.71 -9.23
CA VAL A 72 4.57 40.53 -8.38
C VAL A 72 3.43 39.51 -8.41
N VAL A 73 2.22 39.91 -8.03
CA VAL A 73 1.06 39.03 -7.87
C VAL A 73 0.71 38.26 -9.15
N PRO A 74 0.68 38.88 -10.36
CA PRO A 74 0.38 38.14 -11.58
C PRO A 74 1.38 37.01 -11.86
N ILE A 75 2.68 37.25 -11.64
CA ILE A 75 3.71 36.22 -11.84
C ILE A 75 3.54 35.09 -10.82
N LEU A 76 3.32 35.43 -9.53
CA LEU A 76 3.05 34.42 -8.50
C LEU A 76 1.79 33.61 -8.80
N PHE A 77 0.75 34.24 -9.36
CA PHE A 77 -0.48 33.56 -9.76
C PHE A 77 -0.28 32.62 -10.96
N ILE A 78 0.53 33.01 -11.95
CA ILE A 78 0.93 32.11 -13.06
C ILE A 78 1.68 30.89 -12.52
N LEU A 79 2.63 31.10 -11.61
CA LEU A 79 3.35 30.00 -10.95
C LEU A 79 2.39 29.11 -10.14
N PHE A 80 1.40 29.70 -9.46
CA PHE A 80 0.36 28.96 -8.75
C PHE A 80 -0.46 28.06 -9.67
N ILE A 81 -0.90 28.57 -10.83
CA ILE A 81 -1.60 27.76 -11.84
C ILE A 81 -0.69 26.62 -12.32
N PHE A 82 0.59 26.90 -12.59
CA PHE A 82 1.53 25.88 -13.06
C PHE A 82 1.71 24.72 -12.06
N LEU A 83 1.59 24.96 -10.75
CA LEU A 83 1.67 23.92 -9.71
C LEU A 83 0.58 22.84 -9.83
N TYR A 84 -0.49 23.06 -10.60
CA TYR A 84 -1.51 22.07 -10.90
C TYR A 84 -1.22 21.21 -12.14
N SER A 85 -0.15 21.54 -12.89
CA SER A 85 0.28 20.74 -14.03
C SER A 85 0.85 19.38 -13.59
N LYS A 86 0.77 18.38 -14.47
CA LYS A 86 1.37 17.05 -14.26
C LYS A 86 2.90 17.07 -14.17
N PHE A 87 3.54 18.15 -14.60
CA PHE A 87 5.00 18.31 -14.60
C PHE A 87 5.53 19.06 -13.37
N ALA A 88 4.66 19.70 -12.58
CA ALA A 88 5.05 20.55 -11.46
C ALA A 88 5.98 19.87 -10.45
N TYR A 89 5.74 18.59 -10.10
CA TYR A 89 6.56 17.88 -9.12
C TYR A 89 8.02 17.69 -9.58
N LYS A 90 8.29 17.70 -10.88
CA LYS A 90 9.65 17.50 -11.42
C LYS A 90 10.55 18.72 -11.21
N VAL A 91 9.96 19.91 -11.24
CA VAL A 91 10.65 21.21 -11.17
C VAL A 91 10.21 22.03 -9.93
N LEU A 92 9.71 21.34 -8.90
CA LEU A 92 9.05 21.99 -7.76
C LEU A 92 10.00 22.93 -6.99
N GLN A 93 11.26 22.54 -6.82
CA GLN A 93 12.23 23.32 -6.06
C GLN A 93 12.65 24.57 -6.82
N GLU A 94 12.76 24.48 -8.15
CA GLU A 94 13.04 25.59 -9.06
C GLU A 94 11.88 26.60 -9.07
N ILE A 95 10.63 26.13 -9.07
CA ILE A 95 9.45 27.00 -8.93
C ILE A 95 9.44 27.69 -7.57
N ASN A 96 9.66 26.95 -6.49
CA ASN A 96 9.71 27.51 -5.14
C ASN A 96 10.81 28.56 -5.00
N LEU A 97 11.97 28.33 -5.64
CA LEU A 97 13.06 29.30 -5.70
C LEU A 97 12.61 30.60 -6.39
N LEU A 98 11.96 30.49 -7.55
CA LEU A 98 11.43 31.64 -8.29
C LEU A 98 10.39 32.41 -7.46
N ILE A 99 9.46 31.73 -6.79
CA ILE A 99 8.45 32.35 -5.93
C ILE A 99 9.09 33.26 -4.88
N VAL A 100 10.11 32.75 -4.17
CA VAL A 100 10.80 33.51 -3.11
C VAL A 100 11.57 34.68 -3.68
N ILE A 101 12.30 34.49 -4.78
CA ILE A 101 13.05 35.56 -5.44
C ILE A 101 12.11 36.66 -5.93
N ILE A 102 11.00 36.32 -6.60
CA ILE A 102 10.05 37.30 -7.11
C ILE A 102 9.42 38.11 -5.97
N ALA A 103 8.98 37.45 -4.91
CA ALA A 103 8.42 38.12 -3.73
C ALA A 103 9.47 39.02 -3.05
N GLY A 104 10.69 38.53 -2.86
CA GLY A 104 11.78 39.28 -2.23
C GLY A 104 12.22 40.49 -3.07
N MET A 105 12.42 40.32 -4.37
CA MET A 105 12.80 41.39 -5.29
C MET A 105 11.72 42.47 -5.39
N GLY A 106 10.44 42.10 -5.31
CA GLY A 106 9.34 43.05 -5.20
C GLY A 106 9.47 43.96 -3.97
N ILE A 107 9.85 43.40 -2.82
CA ILE A 107 10.08 44.17 -1.59
C ILE A 107 11.34 45.03 -1.71
N VAL A 108 12.42 44.51 -2.29
CA VAL A 108 13.65 45.29 -2.54
C VAL A 108 13.35 46.50 -3.44
N GLU A 109 12.51 46.34 -4.46
CA GLU A 109 12.11 47.43 -5.34
C GLU A 109 11.24 48.48 -4.61
N MET A 110 10.33 48.05 -3.72
CA MET A 110 9.58 48.98 -2.85
C MET A 110 10.52 49.80 -1.96
N ILE A 111 11.53 49.15 -1.34
CA ILE A 111 12.56 49.83 -0.53
C ILE A 111 13.32 50.87 -1.37
N ARG A 112 13.78 50.47 -2.56
CA ARG A 112 14.49 51.38 -3.49
C ARG A 112 13.64 52.61 -3.79
N PHE A 113 12.38 52.40 -4.17
CA PHE A 113 11.48 53.48 -4.58
C PHE A 113 11.22 54.46 -3.44
N LEU A 114 10.94 53.97 -2.23
CA LEU A 114 10.67 54.83 -1.07
C LEU A 114 11.85 55.72 -0.73
N GLN A 115 13.04 55.13 -0.66
CA GLN A 115 14.24 55.86 -0.27
C GLN A 115 14.68 56.90 -1.31
N VAL A 116 14.51 56.60 -2.61
CA VAL A 116 14.76 57.57 -3.68
C VAL A 116 13.78 58.75 -3.60
N ASN A 117 12.54 58.52 -3.15
CA ASN A 117 11.53 59.57 -2.95
C ASN A 117 11.60 60.24 -1.56
N GLY A 118 12.70 60.06 -0.81
CA GLY A 118 12.96 60.79 0.43
C GLY A 118 12.41 60.16 1.72
N TYR A 119 11.73 59.01 1.63
CA TYR A 119 11.28 58.26 2.80
C TYR A 119 12.46 57.48 3.41
N LYS A 120 12.88 57.87 4.62
CA LYS A 120 14.07 57.32 5.29
C LYS A 120 13.76 56.16 6.25
N ASP A 121 12.49 55.86 6.46
CA ASP A 121 12.03 54.72 7.24
C ASP A 121 12.20 53.41 6.46
N ASN A 122 12.63 52.36 7.17
CA ASN A 122 12.97 51.07 6.57
C ASN A 122 11.92 50.01 6.90
N ILE A 123 10.64 50.37 6.89
CA ILE A 123 9.57 49.48 7.37
C ILE A 123 9.54 48.17 6.57
N TYR A 124 9.73 48.23 5.25
CA TYR A 124 9.74 47.05 4.37
C TYR A 124 10.92 46.09 4.59
N PHE A 125 11.95 46.48 5.33
CA PHE A 125 13.00 45.55 5.77
C PHE A 125 12.41 44.37 6.56
N SER A 126 11.43 44.63 7.42
CA SER A 126 10.72 43.58 8.17
C SER A 126 9.99 42.59 7.24
N GLY A 127 9.53 43.06 6.07
CA GLY A 127 8.96 42.22 5.03
C GLY A 127 9.97 41.23 4.44
N LEU A 128 11.24 41.62 4.28
CA LEU A 128 12.30 40.71 3.81
C LEU A 128 12.58 39.59 4.83
N ILE A 129 12.56 39.91 6.12
CA ILE A 129 12.66 38.89 7.19
C ILE A 129 11.51 37.89 7.08
N LEU A 130 10.28 38.37 6.86
CA LEU A 130 9.11 37.51 6.68
C LEU A 130 9.24 36.60 5.45
N VAL A 131 9.80 37.09 4.35
CA VAL A 131 10.09 36.28 3.15
C VAL A 131 11.09 35.17 3.46
N PHE A 132 12.16 35.46 4.20
CA PHE A 132 13.13 34.42 4.59
C PHE A 132 12.50 33.38 5.51
N PHE A 133 11.74 33.83 6.52
CA PHE A 133 11.01 32.92 7.39
C PHE A 133 10.06 32.02 6.59
N TYR A 134 9.28 32.60 5.69
CA TYR A 134 8.38 31.88 4.79
C TYR A 134 9.12 30.85 3.91
N ALA A 135 10.27 31.23 3.34
CA ALA A 135 11.09 30.36 2.50
C ALA A 135 11.64 29.14 3.27
N TYR A 136 12.16 29.36 4.48
CA TYR A 136 12.78 28.30 5.28
C TYR A 136 11.78 27.38 5.99
N THR A 137 10.58 27.87 6.33
CA THR A 137 9.64 27.12 7.20
C THR A 137 8.43 26.58 6.47
N TYR A 138 7.87 27.35 5.53
CA TYR A 138 6.48 27.14 5.11
C TYR A 138 6.35 26.73 3.65
N LEU A 139 7.13 27.33 2.74
CA LEU A 139 7.07 27.00 1.30
C LEU A 139 7.60 25.58 1.01
N GLY A 140 8.43 25.00 1.87
CA GLY A 140 9.02 23.67 1.65
C GLY A 140 10.21 23.68 0.69
N LEU A 141 10.99 24.77 0.67
CA LEU A 141 12.28 24.80 -0.01
C LEU A 141 13.27 23.90 0.72
N ARG A 142 14.06 23.14 -0.04
CA ARG A 142 15.24 22.47 0.51
C ARG A 142 16.26 23.51 0.94
N PHE A 143 17.05 23.17 1.95
CA PHE A 143 17.90 24.14 2.64
C PHE A 143 18.90 24.85 1.69
N LYS A 144 19.42 24.13 0.67
CA LYS A 144 20.32 24.72 -0.33
C LYS A 144 19.63 25.78 -1.19
N TYR A 145 18.40 25.51 -1.63
CA TYR A 145 17.64 26.46 -2.45
C TYR A 145 17.18 27.65 -1.60
N ALA A 146 16.78 27.43 -0.35
CA ALA A 146 16.44 28.50 0.58
C ALA A 146 17.63 29.42 0.83
N LEU A 147 18.82 28.87 1.13
CA LEU A 147 20.06 29.63 1.31
C LEU A 147 20.47 30.39 0.05
N PHE A 148 20.33 29.77 -1.12
CA PHE A 148 20.64 30.43 -2.38
C PHE A 148 19.69 31.60 -2.67
N SER A 149 18.38 31.41 -2.43
CA SER A 149 17.36 32.44 -2.61
C SER A 149 17.59 33.64 -1.69
N SER A 150 17.93 33.40 -0.42
CA SER A 150 18.16 34.46 0.55
C SER A 150 19.43 35.23 0.24
N LEU A 151 20.50 34.55 -0.20
CA LEU A 151 21.73 35.20 -0.64
C LEU A 151 21.48 36.16 -1.81
N ILE A 152 20.69 35.75 -2.82
CA ILE A 152 20.34 36.61 -3.96
C ILE A 152 19.60 37.87 -3.48
N ILE A 153 18.60 37.70 -2.61
CA ILE A 153 17.80 38.81 -2.10
C ILE A 153 18.65 39.76 -1.25
N ILE A 154 19.55 39.23 -0.41
CA ILE A 154 20.47 40.04 0.40
C ILE A 154 21.40 40.84 -0.51
N LEU A 155 22.01 40.21 -1.51
CA LEU A 155 22.90 40.91 -2.45
C LEU A 155 22.18 42.02 -3.22
N ALA A 156 20.93 41.78 -3.64
CA ALA A 156 20.09 42.79 -4.27
C ALA A 156 19.77 43.96 -3.32
N TYR A 157 19.40 43.64 -2.08
CA TYR A 157 19.16 44.64 -1.04
C TYR A 157 20.41 45.48 -0.75
N GLU A 158 21.58 44.86 -0.58
CA GLU A 158 22.84 45.54 -0.31
C GLU A 158 23.25 46.44 -1.48
N PHE A 159 23.09 45.96 -2.71
CA PHE A 159 23.35 46.77 -3.91
C PHE A 159 22.48 48.04 -3.92
N VAL A 160 21.16 47.90 -3.71
CA VAL A 160 20.23 49.03 -3.64
C VAL A 160 20.62 49.98 -2.51
N SER A 161 20.86 49.43 -1.32
CA SER A 161 21.11 50.18 -0.09
C SER A 161 22.40 51.00 -0.13
N ILE A 162 23.45 50.45 -0.73
CA ILE A 162 24.77 51.09 -0.80
C ILE A 162 24.87 52.03 -2.02
N LYS A 163 24.44 51.58 -3.20
CA LYS A 163 24.70 52.32 -4.45
C LYS A 163 23.61 53.32 -4.79
N LEU A 164 22.34 52.95 -4.60
CA LEU A 164 21.22 53.75 -5.11
C LEU A 164 20.68 54.70 -4.05
N THR A 165 20.56 54.24 -2.81
CA THR A 165 19.84 54.98 -1.77
C THR A 165 20.73 55.53 -0.66
N LYS A 166 21.95 54.98 -0.51
CA LYS A 166 22.99 55.43 0.43
C LYS A 166 22.49 55.47 1.88
N ILE A 167 21.93 54.36 2.34
CA ILE A 167 21.45 54.19 3.72
C ILE A 167 22.61 54.44 4.70
N PRO A 168 22.38 55.12 5.84
CA PRO A 168 23.40 55.32 6.87
C PRO A 168 24.02 54.00 7.35
N LEU A 169 25.34 53.98 7.54
CA LEU A 169 26.10 52.77 7.92
C LEU A 169 25.51 52.08 9.16
N LYS A 170 25.05 52.85 10.17
CA LYS A 170 24.43 52.32 11.39
C LYS A 170 23.21 51.44 11.09
N ASN A 171 22.37 51.84 10.15
CA ASN A 171 21.17 51.08 9.76
C ASN A 171 21.57 49.85 8.93
N LEU A 172 22.56 49.99 8.03
CA LEU A 172 23.06 48.87 7.23
C LEU A 172 23.66 47.77 8.12
N VAL A 173 24.43 48.14 9.15
CA VAL A 173 25.00 47.20 10.13
C VAL A 173 23.90 46.50 10.91
N ALA A 174 22.88 47.23 11.39
CA ALA A 174 21.76 46.63 12.10
C ALA A 174 20.97 45.64 11.22
N ASN A 175 20.69 46.02 9.97
CA ASN A 175 19.96 45.18 9.03
C ASN A 175 20.73 43.89 8.68
N ASN A 176 22.03 44.01 8.42
CA ASN A 176 22.89 42.85 8.17
C ASN A 176 22.99 41.92 9.38
N TYR A 177 23.03 42.47 10.60
CA TYR A 177 23.01 41.65 11.81
C TYR A 177 21.76 40.77 11.87
N PHE A 178 20.58 41.32 11.57
CA PHE A 178 19.34 40.55 11.52
C PHE A 178 19.31 39.57 10.34
N PHE A 179 19.79 39.95 9.16
CA PHE A 179 19.86 39.01 8.03
C PHE A 179 20.74 37.81 8.31
N ILE A 180 21.93 38.02 8.87
CA ILE A 180 22.84 36.93 9.27
C ILE A 180 22.14 36.05 10.30
N SER A 181 21.53 36.65 11.32
CA SER A 181 20.83 35.91 12.39
C SER A 181 19.66 35.08 11.85
N THR A 182 18.80 35.65 11.01
CA THR A 182 17.67 34.95 10.39
C THR A 182 18.13 33.82 9.48
N ASN A 183 19.20 34.02 8.69
CA ASN A 183 19.71 32.98 7.80
C ASN A 183 20.43 31.86 8.56
N LEU A 184 21.15 32.16 9.63
CA LEU A 184 21.73 31.13 10.50
C LEU A 184 20.64 30.23 11.07
N LEU A 185 19.60 30.82 11.67
CA LEU A 185 18.45 30.07 12.17
C LEU A 185 17.73 29.31 11.06
N GLY A 186 17.49 29.96 9.92
CA GLY A 186 16.84 29.37 8.75
C GLY A 186 17.59 28.15 8.21
N VAL A 187 18.92 28.22 8.12
CA VAL A 187 19.75 27.08 7.69
C VAL A 187 19.59 25.89 8.62
N PHE A 188 19.61 26.10 9.94
CA PHE A 188 19.35 25.02 10.89
C PHE A 188 17.96 24.42 10.70
N VAL A 189 16.92 25.25 10.59
CA VAL A 189 15.54 24.79 10.38
C VAL A 189 15.43 23.98 9.09
N GLY A 190 15.90 24.52 7.96
CA GLY A 190 15.84 23.85 6.66
C GLY A 190 16.64 22.55 6.63
N TYR A 191 17.82 22.53 7.29
CA TYR A 191 18.64 21.34 7.40
C TYR A 191 17.94 20.23 8.19
N PHE A 192 17.40 20.55 9.38
CA PHE A 192 16.69 19.56 10.20
C PHE A 192 15.38 19.11 9.55
N GLN A 193 14.65 20.00 8.88
CA GLN A 193 13.45 19.66 8.13
C GLN A 193 13.76 18.68 7.00
N GLU A 194 14.80 18.92 6.21
CA GLU A 194 15.22 17.98 5.16
C GLU A 194 15.73 16.65 5.75
N LEU A 195 16.50 16.68 6.83
CA LEU A 195 16.96 15.49 7.53
C LEU A 195 15.79 14.62 8.01
N ASN A 196 14.78 15.24 8.63
CA ASN A 196 13.57 14.55 9.11
C ASN A 196 12.75 13.98 7.96
N SER A 197 12.63 14.72 6.84
CA SER A 197 11.97 14.23 5.62
C SER A 197 12.67 12.97 5.07
N ARG A 198 14.00 12.98 5.01
CA ARG A 198 14.80 11.82 4.56
C ARG A 198 14.70 10.63 5.51
N LYS A 199 14.74 10.86 6.82
CA LYS A 199 14.51 9.80 7.83
C LYS A 199 13.13 9.18 7.69
N TYR A 200 12.10 10.00 7.49
CA TYR A 200 10.73 9.53 7.28
C TYR A 200 10.61 8.67 6.02
N PHE A 201 11.27 9.06 4.92
CA PHE A 201 11.30 8.26 3.69
C PHE A 201 11.94 6.89 3.91
N LEU A 202 13.08 6.83 4.61
CA LEU A 202 13.73 5.56 4.94
C LEU A 202 12.85 4.67 5.82
N LEU A 203 12.20 5.25 6.84
CA LEU A 203 11.29 4.54 7.72
C LEU A 203 10.12 3.90 6.94
N LEU A 204 9.53 4.63 5.99
CA LEU A 204 8.46 4.08 5.15
C LEU A 204 8.93 2.90 4.31
N LYS A 205 10.14 2.96 3.74
CA LYS A 205 10.71 1.85 2.98
C LYS A 205 10.99 0.62 3.85
N GLU A 206 11.43 0.83 5.08
CA GLU A 206 11.64 -0.27 6.03
C GLU A 206 10.32 -0.92 6.44
N LEU A 207 9.29 -0.10 6.68
CA LEU A 207 7.93 -0.56 6.98
C LEU A 207 7.33 -1.39 5.84
N GLU A 208 7.50 -0.94 4.60
CA GLU A 208 7.02 -1.66 3.41
C GLU A 208 7.65 -3.05 3.30
N LYS A 209 8.97 -3.16 3.53
CA LYS A 209 9.67 -4.45 3.56
C LYS A 209 9.19 -5.38 4.67
N GLU A 210 8.96 -4.85 5.87
CA GLU A 210 8.44 -5.65 6.98
C GLU A 210 7.01 -6.12 6.71
N LYS A 211 6.17 -5.26 6.10
CA LYS A 211 4.83 -5.65 5.67
C LYS A 211 4.85 -6.80 4.67
N GLU A 212 5.70 -6.74 3.64
CA GLU A 212 5.84 -7.83 2.67
C GLU A 212 6.29 -9.15 3.31
N LYS A 213 7.20 -9.11 4.29
CA LYS A 213 7.61 -10.31 5.03
C LYS A 213 6.47 -10.90 5.84
N LEU A 214 5.70 -10.04 6.51
CA LEU A 214 4.55 -10.47 7.31
C LEU A 214 3.49 -11.13 6.44
N GLU A 215 3.17 -10.53 5.28
CA GLU A 215 2.22 -11.11 4.31
C GLU A 215 2.68 -12.49 3.83
N LYS A 216 3.97 -12.64 3.47
CA LYS A 216 4.54 -13.94 3.08
C LYS A 216 4.47 -14.98 4.20
N SER A 217 4.70 -14.58 5.45
CA SER A 217 4.58 -15.48 6.60
C SER A 217 3.14 -15.90 6.86
N ASN A 218 2.19 -14.99 6.71
CA ASN A 218 0.76 -15.27 6.87
C ASN A 218 0.25 -16.24 5.81
N VAL A 219 0.69 -16.11 4.55
CA VAL A 219 0.33 -17.07 3.48
C VAL A 219 0.81 -18.47 3.86
N LYS A 220 2.08 -18.62 4.28
CA LYS A 220 2.64 -19.92 4.70
C LYS A 220 1.89 -20.53 5.89
N LEU A 221 1.51 -19.70 6.87
CA LEU A 221 0.70 -20.16 8.00
C LEU A 221 -0.69 -20.61 7.54
N SER A 222 -1.32 -19.87 6.62
CA SER A 222 -2.62 -20.23 6.06
C SER A 222 -2.59 -21.54 5.28
N GLU A 223 -1.51 -21.81 4.52
CA GLU A 223 -1.33 -23.08 3.79
C GLU A 223 -1.22 -24.27 4.75
N MET A 224 -0.46 -24.12 5.85
CA MET A 224 -0.30 -25.16 6.87
C MET A 224 -1.61 -25.48 7.62
N VAL A 225 -2.56 -24.54 7.70
CA VAL A 225 -3.85 -24.74 8.37
C VAL A 225 -4.84 -25.54 7.51
N HIS A 226 -4.64 -25.64 6.20
CA HIS A 226 -5.64 -26.18 5.27
C HIS A 226 -5.31 -27.55 4.68
N LEU A 227 -4.08 -28.04 4.81
CA LEU A 227 -3.69 -29.36 4.29
C LEU A 227 -3.70 -30.42 5.39
N ASP A 228 -3.98 -31.66 5.00
CA ASP A 228 -3.80 -32.84 5.84
C ASP A 228 -2.33 -33.27 5.82
N GLY A 229 -1.72 -33.40 6.99
CA GLY A 229 -0.28 -33.66 7.13
C GLY A 229 0.19 -35.02 6.60
N LEU A 230 -0.72 -35.99 6.41
CA LEU A 230 -0.37 -37.32 5.88
C LEU A 230 -0.49 -37.36 4.36
N THR A 231 -1.61 -36.86 3.82
CA THR A 231 -2.02 -37.05 2.43
C THR A 231 -1.74 -35.85 1.53
N GLY A 232 -1.50 -34.66 2.11
CA GLY A 232 -1.18 -33.42 1.38
C GLY A 232 -2.36 -32.79 0.62
N ILE A 233 -3.54 -33.41 0.64
CA ILE A 233 -4.81 -32.82 0.17
C ILE A 233 -5.44 -31.95 1.26
N GLY A 234 -6.58 -31.32 0.97
CA GLY A 234 -7.29 -30.51 1.96
C GLY A 234 -7.63 -31.27 3.24
N ASN A 235 -7.59 -30.63 4.40
CA ASN A 235 -8.10 -31.21 5.64
C ASN A 235 -9.59 -30.89 5.85
N LYS A 236 -10.18 -31.43 6.93
CA LYS A 236 -11.58 -31.18 7.28
C LYS A 236 -11.94 -29.70 7.34
N ARG A 237 -11.07 -28.85 7.90
CA ARG A 237 -11.34 -27.40 7.98
C ARG A 237 -11.41 -26.78 6.58
N TYR A 238 -10.44 -27.10 5.71
CA TYR A 238 -10.43 -26.63 4.33
C TYR A 238 -11.69 -27.05 3.55
N LEU A 239 -12.13 -28.29 3.72
CA LEU A 239 -13.36 -28.79 3.09
C LEU A 239 -14.59 -27.98 3.52
N LEU A 240 -14.81 -27.83 4.83
CA LEU A 240 -15.98 -27.15 5.37
C LEU A 240 -16.00 -25.66 5.02
N GLU A 241 -14.87 -24.96 5.15
CA GLU A 241 -14.79 -23.54 4.80
C GLU A 241 -15.06 -23.28 3.31
N ASN A 242 -14.58 -24.15 2.42
CA ASN A 242 -14.87 -24.00 0.99
C ASN A 242 -16.30 -24.39 0.65
N LEU A 243 -16.86 -25.42 1.30
CA LEU A 243 -18.26 -25.78 1.11
C LEU A 243 -19.18 -24.63 1.56
N GLU A 244 -18.89 -24.00 2.70
CA GLU A 244 -19.62 -22.83 3.19
C GLU A 244 -19.52 -21.65 2.21
N LYS A 245 -18.32 -21.34 1.71
CA LYS A 245 -18.12 -20.29 0.68
C LYS A 245 -18.94 -20.56 -0.57
N LEU A 246 -18.91 -21.79 -1.08
CA LEU A 246 -19.69 -22.19 -2.26
C LEU A 246 -21.20 -22.11 -1.99
N TRP A 247 -21.63 -22.51 -0.79
CA TRP A 247 -23.03 -22.43 -0.38
C TRP A 247 -23.54 -20.99 -0.41
N GLN A 248 -22.75 -20.03 0.10
CA GLN A 248 -23.09 -18.61 0.07
C GLN A 248 -23.04 -18.01 -1.35
N LEU A 249 -22.02 -18.37 -2.14
CA LEU A 249 -21.84 -17.86 -3.51
C LEU A 249 -22.89 -18.36 -4.50
N HIS A 250 -23.45 -19.55 -4.27
CA HIS A 250 -24.33 -20.24 -5.22
C HIS A 250 -25.77 -20.41 -4.75
N LYS A 251 -26.15 -19.63 -3.74
CA LYS A 251 -27.51 -19.58 -3.23
C LYS A 251 -28.52 -19.43 -4.39
N ASP A 252 -29.41 -20.41 -4.50
CA ASP A 252 -30.50 -20.51 -5.47
C ASP A 252 -30.08 -20.59 -6.96
N GLN A 253 -28.80 -20.85 -7.26
CA GLN A 253 -28.29 -20.70 -8.63
C GLN A 253 -27.57 -21.93 -9.19
N ASN A 254 -26.71 -22.59 -8.42
CA ASN A 254 -25.85 -23.65 -8.97
C ASN A 254 -25.88 -24.93 -8.14
N ILE A 255 -25.85 -26.06 -8.83
CA ILE A 255 -25.85 -27.38 -8.20
C ILE A 255 -24.51 -27.63 -7.51
N ILE A 256 -24.57 -28.17 -6.29
CA ILE A 256 -23.41 -28.68 -5.54
C ILE A 256 -23.67 -30.15 -5.23
N SER A 257 -22.69 -30.99 -5.56
CA SER A 257 -22.66 -32.40 -5.15
C SER A 257 -21.54 -32.66 -4.16
N VAL A 258 -21.79 -33.51 -3.16
CA VAL A 258 -20.80 -33.95 -2.17
C VAL A 258 -20.71 -35.47 -2.21
N LEU A 259 -19.48 -35.97 -2.27
CA LEU A 259 -19.14 -37.37 -2.10
C LEU A 259 -18.50 -37.56 -0.72
N MET A 260 -19.05 -38.46 0.09
CA MET A 260 -18.39 -39.00 1.27
C MET A 260 -17.83 -40.37 0.93
N ILE A 261 -16.54 -40.58 1.14
CA ILE A 261 -15.80 -41.76 0.73
C ILE A 261 -15.14 -42.37 1.96
N ASP A 262 -15.27 -43.67 2.14
CA ASP A 262 -14.64 -44.40 3.26
C ASP A 262 -14.01 -45.70 2.77
N VAL A 263 -12.83 -46.01 3.31
CA VAL A 263 -12.07 -47.21 2.95
C VAL A 263 -12.62 -48.44 3.66
N ASP A 264 -13.08 -49.40 2.89
CA ASP A 264 -13.75 -50.58 3.40
C ASP A 264 -12.80 -51.45 4.26
N PHE A 265 -13.22 -51.75 5.49
CA PHE A 265 -12.46 -52.57 6.45
C PHE A 265 -11.05 -52.04 6.78
N PHE A 266 -10.82 -50.73 6.69
CA PHE A 266 -9.49 -50.15 6.91
C PHE A 266 -8.88 -50.43 8.28
N LYS A 267 -9.71 -50.57 9.34
CA LYS A 267 -9.23 -51.04 10.64
C LYS A 267 -8.59 -52.43 10.54
N ASN A 268 -9.24 -53.38 9.86
CA ASN A 268 -8.69 -54.72 9.64
C ASN A 268 -7.41 -54.66 8.81
N TYR A 269 -7.34 -53.75 7.84
CA TYR A 269 -6.13 -53.51 7.05
C TYR A 269 -4.97 -53.10 7.96
N ASN A 270 -5.17 -52.08 8.80
CA ASN A 270 -4.16 -51.61 9.76
C ASN A 270 -3.75 -52.70 10.76
N ASP A 271 -4.70 -53.48 11.27
CA ASP A 271 -4.41 -54.57 12.21
C ASP A 271 -3.58 -55.69 11.53
N THR A 272 -3.69 -55.85 10.20
CA THR A 272 -2.98 -56.89 9.44
C THR A 272 -1.61 -56.45 8.95
N TYR A 273 -1.51 -55.23 8.41
CA TYR A 273 -0.31 -54.73 7.71
C TYR A 273 0.44 -53.64 8.49
N GLY A 274 -0.11 -53.17 9.62
CA GLY A 274 0.44 -52.11 10.45
C GLY A 274 0.10 -50.70 9.94
N HIS A 275 0.16 -49.73 10.85
CA HIS A 275 -0.20 -48.33 10.56
C HIS A 275 0.64 -47.69 9.46
N ILE A 276 1.92 -48.04 9.31
CA ILE A 276 2.78 -47.50 8.25
C ILE A 276 2.25 -47.91 6.86
N ALA A 277 1.82 -49.16 6.70
CA ALA A 277 1.23 -49.63 5.44
C ALA A 277 -0.13 -48.97 5.20
N GLY A 278 -0.91 -48.75 6.27
CA GLY A 278 -2.15 -47.98 6.22
C GLY A 278 -1.94 -46.55 5.73
N ASP A 279 -0.94 -45.86 6.27
CA ASP A 279 -0.59 -44.49 5.88
C ASP A 279 -0.22 -44.40 4.39
N GLU A 280 0.57 -45.34 3.88
CA GLU A 280 0.90 -45.44 2.46
C GLU A 280 -0.31 -45.81 1.59
N CYS A 281 -1.24 -46.62 2.12
CA CYS A 281 -2.51 -46.91 1.45
C CYS A 281 -3.36 -45.63 1.30
N LEU A 282 -3.50 -44.85 2.37
CA LEU A 282 -4.25 -43.57 2.35
C LEU A 282 -3.63 -42.56 1.38
N LYS A 283 -2.30 -42.46 1.29
CA LYS A 283 -1.60 -41.60 0.31
C LYS A 283 -1.86 -42.01 -1.14
N LYS A 284 -1.94 -43.32 -1.42
CA LYS A 284 -2.27 -43.82 -2.76
C LYS A 284 -3.73 -43.54 -3.11
N ILE A 285 -4.64 -43.72 -2.15
CA ILE A 285 -6.05 -43.39 -2.31
C ILE A 285 -6.23 -41.89 -2.56
N SER A 286 -5.62 -41.02 -1.76
CA SER A 286 -5.72 -39.56 -1.94
C SER A 286 -5.21 -39.11 -3.30
N SER A 287 -4.06 -39.63 -3.74
CA SER A 287 -3.51 -39.35 -5.07
C SER A 287 -4.45 -39.81 -6.17
N THR A 288 -5.06 -40.99 -6.02
CA THR A 288 -6.02 -41.55 -6.99
C THR A 288 -7.30 -40.70 -7.09
N ILE A 289 -7.80 -40.19 -5.96
CA ILE A 289 -8.96 -39.29 -5.97
C ILE A 289 -8.61 -37.99 -6.73
N MET A 290 -7.42 -37.43 -6.47
CA MET A 290 -6.93 -36.21 -7.14
C MET A 290 -6.76 -36.39 -8.66
N GLU A 291 -6.33 -37.56 -9.13
CA GLU A 291 -6.22 -37.86 -10.58
C GLU A 291 -7.59 -37.99 -11.27
N VAL A 292 -8.63 -38.32 -10.50
CA VAL A 292 -9.96 -38.60 -11.03
C VAL A 292 -10.82 -37.34 -11.12
N VAL A 293 -10.70 -36.39 -10.20
CA VAL A 293 -11.51 -35.16 -10.23
C VAL A 293 -11.27 -34.34 -11.51
N ARG A 294 -12.24 -33.49 -11.88
CA ARG A 294 -12.33 -32.90 -13.23
C ARG A 294 -11.39 -31.72 -13.45
N SER A 295 -11.16 -30.92 -12.41
CA SER A 295 -10.42 -29.65 -12.48
C SER A 295 -10.07 -29.15 -11.09
N GLU A 296 -9.29 -28.07 -11.01
CA GLU A 296 -8.96 -27.35 -9.77
C GLU A 296 -10.20 -26.79 -9.03
N LYS A 297 -11.39 -26.79 -9.64
CA LYS A 297 -12.64 -26.40 -8.99
C LYS A 297 -13.25 -27.51 -8.12
N ASP A 298 -12.89 -28.77 -8.37
CA ASP A 298 -13.33 -29.89 -7.54
C ASP A 298 -12.44 -29.93 -6.30
N ILE A 299 -13.06 -29.94 -5.11
CA ILE A 299 -12.36 -29.76 -3.85
C ILE A 299 -12.24 -31.12 -3.17
N VAL A 300 -11.02 -31.58 -2.97
CA VAL A 300 -10.72 -32.89 -2.37
C VAL A 300 -10.04 -32.69 -1.03
N GLY A 301 -10.47 -33.47 -0.03
CA GLY A 301 -9.82 -33.46 1.26
C GLY A 301 -10.05 -34.72 2.07
N ARG A 302 -9.19 -34.93 3.07
CA ARG A 302 -9.35 -35.97 4.08
C ARG A 302 -10.24 -35.45 5.19
N PHE A 303 -11.40 -36.07 5.36
CA PHE A 303 -12.40 -35.66 6.34
C PHE A 303 -12.00 -36.10 7.76
N GLY A 304 -11.37 -37.27 7.89
CA GLY A 304 -10.77 -37.76 9.14
C GLY A 304 -10.49 -39.26 9.07
N GLY A 305 -9.39 -39.74 9.67
CA GLY A 305 -9.06 -41.18 9.64
C GLY A 305 -8.95 -41.73 8.22
N GLU A 306 -9.81 -42.66 7.86
CA GLU A 306 -9.94 -43.27 6.53
C GLU A 306 -11.00 -42.61 5.63
N GLU A 307 -11.60 -41.51 6.08
CA GLU A 307 -12.67 -40.82 5.37
C GLU A 307 -12.12 -39.69 4.50
N PHE A 308 -12.63 -39.61 3.27
CA PHE A 308 -12.36 -38.55 2.31
C PHE A 308 -13.67 -37.90 1.89
N MET A 309 -13.60 -36.62 1.54
CA MET A 309 -14.71 -35.86 0.98
C MET A 309 -14.29 -35.23 -0.34
N VAL A 310 -15.19 -35.26 -1.31
CA VAL A 310 -15.05 -34.52 -2.57
C VAL A 310 -16.27 -33.62 -2.75
N ILE A 311 -16.03 -32.31 -2.91
CA ILE A 311 -17.05 -31.32 -3.23
C ILE A 311 -16.95 -31.02 -4.72
N LEU A 312 -18.07 -31.14 -5.43
CA LEU A 312 -18.16 -31.00 -6.88
C LEU A 312 -19.12 -29.85 -7.22
N PRO A 313 -18.61 -28.61 -7.37
CA PRO A 313 -19.40 -27.49 -7.85
C PRO A 313 -19.88 -27.76 -9.28
N TYR A 314 -21.11 -27.32 -9.60
CA TYR A 314 -21.72 -27.42 -10.93
C TYR A 314 -21.79 -28.86 -11.48
N ALA A 315 -21.83 -29.87 -10.60
CA ALA A 315 -22.03 -31.26 -10.97
C ALA A 315 -23.44 -31.67 -10.55
N ASP A 316 -24.27 -32.04 -11.53
CA ASP A 316 -25.51 -32.74 -11.27
C ASP A 316 -25.26 -34.16 -10.75
N GLU A 317 -26.31 -34.81 -10.25
CA GLU A 317 -26.24 -36.15 -9.67
C GLU A 317 -25.62 -37.16 -10.64
N VAL A 318 -26.01 -37.10 -11.92
CA VAL A 318 -25.50 -38.01 -12.96
C VAL A 318 -24.00 -37.84 -13.17
N THR A 319 -23.52 -36.60 -13.22
CA THR A 319 -22.09 -36.30 -13.36
C THR A 319 -21.32 -36.70 -12.12
N ALA A 320 -21.85 -36.38 -10.93
CA ALA A 320 -21.24 -36.71 -9.66
C ALA A 320 -21.16 -38.24 -9.46
N PHE A 321 -22.20 -38.98 -9.83
CA PHE A 321 -22.22 -40.44 -9.79
C PHE A 321 -21.16 -41.06 -10.71
N LYS A 322 -21.01 -40.54 -11.94
CA LYS A 322 -19.94 -40.99 -12.86
C LYS A 322 -18.53 -40.77 -12.27
N ILE A 323 -18.32 -39.65 -11.59
CA ILE A 323 -17.06 -39.36 -10.91
C ILE A 323 -16.85 -40.32 -9.74
N ALA A 324 -17.86 -40.52 -8.89
CA ALA A 324 -17.82 -41.46 -7.78
C ALA A 324 -17.50 -42.89 -8.22
N GLU A 325 -18.20 -43.41 -9.24
CA GLU A 325 -17.92 -44.74 -9.79
C GLU A 325 -16.51 -44.85 -10.39
N ARG A 326 -16.01 -43.77 -11.01
CA ARG A 326 -14.64 -43.75 -11.52
C ARG A 326 -13.62 -43.76 -10.38
N ILE A 327 -13.85 -43.02 -9.30
CA ILE A 327 -13.02 -43.06 -8.08
C ILE A 327 -12.99 -44.49 -7.54
N ARG A 328 -14.17 -45.08 -7.30
CA ARG A 328 -14.32 -46.43 -6.77
C ARG A 328 -13.56 -47.47 -7.60
N LYS A 329 -13.79 -47.48 -8.90
CA LYS A 329 -13.12 -48.41 -9.84
C LYS A 329 -11.61 -48.18 -9.89
N LYS A 330 -11.15 -46.92 -9.87
CA LYS A 330 -9.72 -46.61 -9.92
C LYS A 330 -8.99 -47.05 -8.66
N ILE A 331 -9.61 -46.89 -7.49
CA ILE A 331 -9.04 -47.37 -6.21
C ILE A 331 -8.98 -48.90 -6.20
N GLU A 332 -10.05 -49.59 -6.61
CA GLU A 332 -10.04 -51.05 -6.76
C GLU A 332 -8.95 -51.54 -7.74
N GLN A 333 -8.72 -50.78 -8.83
CA GLN A 333 -7.68 -51.05 -9.82
C GLN A 333 -6.25 -50.82 -9.32
N LEU A 334 -6.03 -50.15 -8.18
CA LEU A 334 -4.71 -50.09 -7.55
C LEU A 334 -4.23 -51.47 -7.11
N LYS A 335 -5.16 -52.44 -6.95
CA LYS A 335 -4.88 -53.82 -6.54
C LYS A 335 -4.01 -53.91 -5.29
N ILE A 336 -4.21 -53.00 -4.34
CA ILE A 336 -3.56 -53.04 -3.03
C ILE A 336 -4.16 -54.22 -2.28
N GLU A 337 -3.35 -55.23 -1.95
CA GLU A 337 -3.80 -56.46 -1.30
C GLU A 337 -4.47 -56.18 0.06
N HIS A 338 -5.62 -56.80 0.33
CA HIS A 338 -6.34 -56.71 1.60
C HIS A 338 -6.95 -58.07 2.00
N ILE A 339 -6.12 -59.00 2.49
CA ILE A 339 -6.54 -60.37 2.82
C ILE A 339 -7.59 -60.47 3.94
N SER A 340 -7.64 -59.46 4.81
CA SER A 340 -8.54 -59.40 5.97
C SER A 340 -9.86 -58.68 5.70
N SER A 341 -10.10 -58.24 4.46
CA SER A 341 -11.39 -57.67 4.04
C SER A 341 -12.41 -58.77 3.81
N LYS A 342 -13.66 -58.49 4.19
CA LYS A 342 -14.78 -59.42 3.95
C LYS A 342 -15.48 -59.20 2.61
N VAL A 343 -15.01 -58.25 1.80
CA VAL A 343 -15.67 -57.81 0.57
C VAL A 343 -14.84 -58.04 -0.68
N SER A 344 -13.51 -57.92 -0.59
CA SER A 344 -12.61 -58.13 -1.73
C SER A 344 -11.22 -58.50 -1.23
N ASN A 345 -10.41 -59.15 -2.07
CA ASN A 345 -8.99 -59.42 -1.77
C ASN A 345 -8.09 -58.18 -1.96
N VAL A 346 -8.68 -57.05 -2.37
CA VAL A 346 -7.99 -55.77 -2.53
C VAL A 346 -8.72 -54.67 -1.77
N VAL A 347 -8.04 -53.56 -1.51
CA VAL A 347 -8.63 -52.36 -0.91
C VAL A 347 -9.72 -51.80 -1.82
N THR A 348 -10.90 -51.56 -1.24
CA THR A 348 -12.06 -50.95 -1.90
C THR A 348 -12.58 -49.77 -1.07
N VAL A 349 -13.45 -48.97 -1.67
CA VAL A 349 -14.13 -47.86 -0.98
C VAL A 349 -15.63 -47.94 -1.17
N SER A 350 -16.36 -47.53 -0.14
CA SER A 350 -17.78 -47.21 -0.23
C SER A 350 -17.94 -45.70 -0.38
N ILE A 351 -18.91 -45.27 -1.19
CA ILE A 351 -19.13 -43.84 -1.49
C ILE A 351 -20.61 -43.51 -1.33
N GLY A 352 -20.91 -42.47 -0.54
CA GLY A 352 -22.21 -41.83 -0.50
C GLY A 352 -22.20 -40.53 -1.27
N LEU A 353 -23.18 -40.32 -2.13
CA LEU A 353 -23.37 -39.11 -2.93
C LEU A 353 -24.65 -38.40 -2.50
N ALA A 354 -24.59 -37.08 -2.32
CA ALA A 354 -25.78 -36.23 -2.28
C ALA A 354 -25.59 -35.01 -3.17
N THR A 355 -26.68 -34.57 -3.80
CA THR A 355 -26.71 -33.44 -4.71
C THR A 355 -27.82 -32.48 -4.31
N THR A 356 -27.55 -31.18 -4.33
CA THR A 356 -28.58 -30.16 -4.07
C THR A 356 -28.29 -28.86 -4.79
N ILE A 357 -29.29 -27.98 -4.85
CA ILE A 357 -29.09 -26.56 -5.15
C ILE A 357 -29.13 -25.84 -3.80
N PRO A 358 -28.06 -25.12 -3.39
CA PRO A 358 -28.03 -24.40 -2.13
C PRO A 358 -29.27 -23.51 -1.97
N HIS A 359 -29.99 -23.68 -0.87
CA HIS A 359 -31.18 -22.90 -0.53
C HIS A 359 -31.02 -22.33 0.89
N ASN A 360 -32.10 -21.92 1.56
CA ASN A 360 -32.04 -21.39 2.93
C ASN A 360 -31.61 -22.42 4.01
N ASP A 361 -31.47 -23.69 3.66
CA ASP A 361 -30.90 -24.71 4.54
C ASP A 361 -29.38 -24.52 4.69
N ASN A 362 -28.77 -25.17 5.69
CA ASN A 362 -27.31 -25.11 5.91
C ASN A 362 -26.58 -26.25 5.20
N TYR A 363 -25.32 -26.03 4.83
CA TYR A 363 -24.53 -26.95 4.03
C TYR A 363 -24.25 -28.30 4.73
N GLU A 364 -24.31 -28.36 6.07
CA GLU A 364 -24.10 -29.60 6.83
C GLU A 364 -25.22 -30.61 6.54
N LYS A 365 -26.42 -30.16 6.15
CA LYS A 365 -27.51 -31.06 5.75
C LYS A 365 -27.16 -31.84 4.48
N LEU A 366 -26.47 -31.20 3.53
CA LEU A 366 -25.96 -31.88 2.32
C LEU A 366 -24.91 -32.94 2.70
N VAL A 367 -24.01 -32.60 3.63
CA VAL A 367 -22.99 -33.54 4.14
C VAL A 367 -23.65 -34.71 4.86
N GLU A 368 -24.66 -34.46 5.69
CA GLU A 368 -25.43 -35.48 6.41
C GLU A 368 -26.16 -36.43 5.44
N CYS A 369 -26.73 -35.91 4.35
CA CYS A 369 -27.34 -36.73 3.29
C CYS A 369 -26.30 -37.63 2.62
N ALA A 370 -25.12 -37.10 2.28
CA ALA A 370 -24.04 -37.91 1.70
C ALA A 370 -23.55 -38.99 2.67
N ASP A 371 -23.47 -38.69 3.96
CA ASP A 371 -23.10 -39.66 5.00
C ASP A 371 -24.14 -40.78 5.17
N LYS A 372 -25.44 -40.45 5.12
CA LYS A 372 -26.53 -41.45 5.10
C LYS A 372 -26.46 -42.36 3.88
N ALA A 373 -26.13 -41.81 2.71
CA ALA A 373 -25.90 -42.62 1.52
C ALA A 373 -24.67 -43.53 1.68
N LEU A 374 -23.57 -43.03 2.27
CA LEU A 374 -22.38 -43.84 2.55
C LEU A 374 -22.68 -44.99 3.51
N TYR A 375 -23.46 -44.72 4.55
CA TYR A 375 -23.95 -45.74 5.47
C TYR A 375 -24.75 -46.82 4.74
N THR A 376 -25.62 -46.42 3.82
CA THR A 376 -26.38 -47.34 2.96
C THR A 376 -25.45 -48.18 2.07
N ALA A 377 -24.43 -47.58 1.46
CA ALA A 377 -23.43 -48.29 0.65
C ALA A 377 -22.71 -49.37 1.47
N LYS A 378 -22.31 -49.03 2.71
CA LYS A 378 -21.65 -49.98 3.63
C LYS A 378 -22.55 -51.16 4.01
N ASN A 379 -23.86 -50.95 4.15
CA ASN A 379 -24.82 -51.99 4.49
C ASN A 379 -25.22 -52.86 3.30
N LEU A 380 -25.26 -52.30 2.09
CA LEU A 380 -25.59 -53.01 0.85
C LEU A 380 -24.41 -53.75 0.21
N GLY A 381 -23.41 -54.11 1.02
CA GLY A 381 -22.28 -54.95 0.60
C GLY A 381 -20.96 -54.23 0.33
N ARG A 382 -20.87 -52.92 0.60
CA ARG A 382 -19.65 -52.09 0.37
C ARG A 382 -19.18 -52.09 -1.08
N ASN A 383 -18.00 -51.52 -1.36
CA ASN A 383 -17.43 -51.37 -2.71
C ASN A 383 -18.46 -50.89 -3.74
N ARG A 384 -19.21 -49.84 -3.39
CA ARG A 384 -20.30 -49.31 -4.21
C ARG A 384 -20.54 -47.83 -3.96
N VAL A 385 -21.24 -47.20 -4.90
CA VAL A 385 -21.74 -45.84 -4.78
C VAL A 385 -23.24 -45.89 -4.51
N GLU A 386 -23.69 -45.20 -3.47
CA GLU A 386 -25.11 -44.96 -3.20
C GLU A 386 -25.42 -43.48 -3.28
N VAL A 387 -26.63 -43.16 -3.73
CA VAL A 387 -27.13 -41.79 -3.88
C VAL A 387 -28.21 -41.54 -2.84
N TYR A 388 -28.14 -40.41 -2.15
CA TYR A 388 -29.21 -39.96 -1.26
C TYR A 388 -30.33 -39.35 -2.11
N HIS A 389 -31.53 -39.95 -2.03
CA HIS A 389 -32.74 -39.51 -2.73
C HIS A 389 -33.62 -38.60 -1.89
#